data_AF-A0A848TK06-F1
#
_entry.id   AF-A0A848TK06-F1
#
_cell.length_a   1.000
_cell.length_b   1.000
_cell.length_c   1.000
_cell.angle_alpha   90.00
_cell.angle_beta   90.00
_cell.angle_gamma   90.00
#
_symmetry.space_group_name_H-M   'P 1'
#
loop_
_entity.id
_entity.type
_entity.pdbx_description
1 polymer ?
#
loop_
_entity_poly.entity_id
_entity_poly.type
_entity_poly.pdbx_seq_one_letter_code
_entity_poly.pdbx_strand_id
1 'polypeptide(L)'
;MLRTALVLGLLSAVSPFAIDMYLPAMPAIEEGLGTTVAGTQATITAYFLSFGLAQLIYGPLADRFGRKPPIYAGLGIFLVGTI
;
A
#
# COMPACT_ATOMS: atom_id res chain seq x y z
N MET A 1 1.01 -5.08 25.40
CA MET A 1 0.21 -5.55 24.23
C MET A 1 -0.57 -4.42 23.56
N LEU A 2 -1.21 -3.51 24.32
CA LEU A 2 -1.93 -2.35 23.76
C LEU A 2 -1.08 -1.48 22.81
N ARG A 3 0.17 -1.16 23.18
CA ARG A 3 1.09 -0.37 22.33
C ARG A 3 1.30 -1.00 20.94
N THR A 4 1.53 -2.31 20.88
CA THR A 4 1.76 -3.02 19.61
C THR A 4 0.48 -3.13 18.80
N ALA A 5 -0.66 -3.35 19.45
CA ALA A 5 -1.97 -3.38 18.79
C ALA A 5 -2.32 -2.01 18.18
N LEU A 6 -2.03 -0.91 18.87
CA LEU A 6 -2.21 0.45 18.34
C LEU A 6 -1.31 0.71 17.12
N VAL A 7 -0.02 0.36 17.21
CA VAL A 7 0.93 0.56 16.10
C VAL A 7 0.52 -0.26 14.88
N LEU A 8 0.18 -1.54 15.06
CA LEU A 8 -0.26 -2.41 13.96
C LEU A 8 -1.63 -2.00 13.42
N GLY A 9 -2.56 -1.57 14.29
CA GLY A 9 -3.86 -1.07 13.88
C GLY A 9 -3.78 0.19 13.02
N LEU A 10 -2.92 1.14 13.42
CA LEU A 10 -2.67 2.35 12.64
C LEU A 10 -2.00 2.03 11.29
N LEU A 11 -1.01 1.13 11.28
CA LEU A 11 -0.36 0.66 10.04
C LEU A 11 -1.36 -0.01 9.09
N SER A 12 -2.24 -0.87 9.60
CA SER A 12 -3.25 -1.56 8.80
C SER A 12 -4.34 -0.62 8.27
N ALA A 13 -4.58 0.52 8.93
CA ALA A 13 -5.56 1.51 8.49
C ALA A 13 -5.07 2.30 7.26
N VAL A 14 -3.76 2.40 7.02
CA VAL A 14 -3.20 3.18 5.91
C VAL A 14 -3.70 2.69 4.54
N SER A 15 -3.73 1.38 4.33
CA SER A 15 -4.13 0.79 3.05
C SER A 15 -5.58 1.09 2.64
N PRO A 16 -6.62 0.84 3.47
CA PRO A 16 -8.00 1.19 3.13
C PRO A 16 -8.19 2.71 3.01
N PHE A 17 -7.53 3.52 3.85
CA PHE A 17 -7.59 4.99 3.71
C PHE A 17 -7.07 5.48 2.36
N ALA A 18 -5.97 4.89 1.86
CA ALA A 18 -5.41 5.26 0.57
C ALA A 18 -6.39 4.98 -0.59
N ILE A 19 -7.10 3.86 -0.54
CA ILE A 19 -8.08 3.46 -1.56
C ILE A 19 -9.34 4.33 -1.48
N ASP A 20 -9.85 4.56 -0.27
CA ASP A 20 -11.07 5.34 -0.06
C ASP A 20 -10.88 6.83 -0.41
N MET A 21 -9.68 7.37 -0.16
CA MET A 21 -9.33 8.72 -0.60
C MET A 21 -9.04 8.81 -2.10
N TYR A 22 -8.75 7.69 -2.77
CA TYR A 22 -8.38 7.67 -4.19
C TYR A 22 -9.54 8.05 -5.11
N LEU A 23 -10.68 7.36 -4.98
CA LEU A 23 -11.85 7.58 -5.83
C LEU A 23 -12.30 9.05 -5.89
N PRO A 24 -12.51 9.76 -4.77
CA PRO A 24 -12.89 11.17 -4.80
C PRO A 24 -11.76 12.10 -5.29
N ALA A 25 -10.50 11.69 -5.17
CA ALA A 25 -9.35 12.46 -5.63
C ALA A 25 -9.04 12.25 -7.13
N MET A 26 -9.61 11.23 -7.79
CA MET A 26 -9.33 10.93 -9.20
C MET A 26 -9.43 12.16 -10.13
N PRO A 27 -10.47 13.01 -10.06
CA PRO A 27 -10.56 14.19 -10.93
C PRO A 27 -9.39 15.18 -10.72
N ALA A 28 -8.96 15.36 -9.47
CA ALA A 28 -7.83 16.24 -9.13
C ALA A 28 -6.48 15.64 -9.58
N ILE A 29 -6.34 14.31 -9.53
CA ILE A 29 -5.16 13.60 -10.04
C ILE A 29 -5.08 13.71 -11.57
N GLU A 30 -6.22 13.58 -12.26
CA GLU A 30 -6.32 13.73 -13.72
C GLU A 30 -5.87 15.13 -14.17
N GLU A 31 -6.39 16.17 -13.52
CA GLU A 31 -6.05 17.56 -13.82
C GLU A 31 -4.58 17.89 -13.48
N GLY A 32 -4.10 17.43 -12.32
CA GLY A 32 -2.73 17.69 -11.86
C GLY A 32 -1.64 16.97 -12.65
N LEU A 33 -1.93 15.79 -13.20
CA LEU A 33 -0.99 15.00 -14.02
C LEU A 33 -1.23 15.14 -15.53
N GLY A 34 -2.28 15.84 -15.96
CA GLY A 34 -2.66 15.96 -17.37
C GLY A 34 -3.01 14.60 -18.00
N THR A 35 -3.54 13.66 -17.21
CA THR A 35 -3.85 12.29 -17.63
C THR A 35 -5.35 12.11 -17.88
N THR A 36 -5.74 11.01 -18.52
CA THR A 36 -7.14 10.63 -18.71
C THR A 36 -7.64 9.72 -17.59
N VAL A 37 -8.96 9.55 -17.47
CA VAL A 37 -9.60 8.58 -16.56
C VAL A 37 -8.98 7.18 -16.67
N ALA A 38 -8.67 6.75 -17.89
CA ALA A 38 -8.03 5.45 -18.12
C ALA A 38 -6.61 5.39 -17.53
N GLY A 39 -5.84 6.48 -17.62
CA GLY A 39 -4.53 6.57 -17.00
C GLY A 39 -4.59 6.55 -15.46
N THR A 40 -5.55 7.26 -14.88
CA THR A 40 -5.80 7.24 -13.42
C THR A 40 -6.37 5.89 -12.96
N GLN A 41 -7.14 5.17 -13.78
CA GLN A 41 -7.53 3.79 -13.45
C GLN A 41 -6.35 2.82 -13.51
N ALA A 42 -5.41 3.02 -14.45
CA ALA A 42 -4.25 2.15 -14.59
C ALA A 42 -3.35 2.15 -13.33
N THR A 43 -3.21 3.29 -12.65
CA THR A 43 -2.40 3.39 -11.42
C THR A 43 -3.02 2.62 -10.25
N ILE A 44 -4.35 2.70 -10.05
CA ILE A 44 -5.03 1.90 -9.01
C ILE A 44 -5.05 0.41 -9.36
N THR A 45 -5.16 0.05 -10.65
CA THR A 45 -4.99 -1.34 -11.10
C THR A 45 -3.59 -1.85 -10.80
N ALA A 46 -2.55 -1.07 -11.11
CA ALA A 46 -1.16 -1.43 -10.82
C ALA A 46 -0.90 -1.57 -9.31
N TYR A 47 -1.52 -0.70 -8.49
CA TYR A 47 -1.49 -0.82 -7.04
C TYR A 47 -2.09 -2.15 -6.56
N PHE A 48 -3.31 -2.50 -6.99
CA PHE A 48 -3.94 -3.77 -6.59
C PHE A 48 -3.17 -4.99 -7.06
N LEU A 49 -2.63 -4.97 -8.29
CA LEU A 49 -1.82 -6.05 -8.83
C LEU A 49 -0.56 -6.26 -7.96
N SER A 50 0.16 -5.18 -7.68
CA SER A 50 1.38 -5.21 -6.86
C SER A 50 1.07 -5.64 -5.42
N PHE A 51 -0.02 -5.14 -4.84
CA PHE A 51 -0.48 -5.51 -3.52
C PHE A 51 -0.84 -7.01 -3.42
N GLY A 52 -1.60 -7.52 -4.39
CA GLY A 52 -1.97 -8.95 -4.44
C GLY A 52 -0.75 -9.86 -4.56
N LEU A 53 0.21 -9.51 -5.43
CA LEU A 53 1.47 -10.24 -5.58
C LEU A 53 2.30 -10.19 -4.29
N ALA A 54 2.41 -9.02 -3.67
CA ALA A 54 3.12 -8.84 -2.42
C ALA A 54 2.51 -9.69 -1.30
N GLN A 55 1.18 -9.77 -1.21
CA GLN A 55 0.48 -10.57 -0.20
C GLN A 55 0.80 -12.06 -0.29
N LEU A 56 0.97 -12.59 -1.51
CA LEU A 56 1.33 -13.99 -1.75
C LEU A 56 2.72 -14.35 -1.18
N ILE A 57 3.66 -13.40 -1.25
CA ILE A 57 5.02 -13.58 -0.75
C ILE A 57 5.07 -13.28 0.76
N TYR A 58 4.35 -12.24 1.20
CA TYR A 58 4.42 -11.73 2.55
C TYR A 58 3.92 -12.73 3.60
N GLY A 59 2.87 -13.50 3.29
CA GLY A 59 2.35 -14.55 4.18
C GLY A 59 3.40 -15.61 4.56
N PRO A 60 3.93 -16.38 3.59
CA PRO A 60 4.98 -17.37 3.82
C PRO A 60 6.23 -16.79 4.48
N LEU A 61 6.63 -15.57 4.11
CA LEU A 61 7.79 -14.90 4.68
C LEU A 61 7.58 -14.56 6.16
N ALA A 62 6.39 -14.07 6.52
CA ALA A 62 6.03 -13.74 7.90
C ALA A 62 5.88 -14.98 8.79
N ASP A 63 5.40 -16.09 8.24
CA ASP A 63 5.26 -17.35 8.97
C ASP A 63 6.62 -18.02 9.22
N ARG A 64 7.55 -17.94 8.24
CA ARG A 64 8.87 -18.59 8.35
C ARG A 64 9.89 -17.79 9.16
N PHE A 65 9.94 -16.47 8.97
CA PHE A 65 10.98 -15.61 9.57
C PHE A 65 10.46 -14.79 10.77
N GLY A 66 9.19 -14.98 11.14
CA GLY A 66 8.50 -14.16 12.13
C GLY A 66 8.06 -12.81 11.55
N ARG A 67 7.21 -12.10 12.30
CA ARG A 67 6.50 -10.90 11.80
C ARG A 67 7.38 -9.65 11.65
N LYS A 68 8.50 -9.54 12.36
CA LYS A 68 9.33 -8.32 12.38
C LYS A 68 10.17 -8.11 11.10
N PRO A 69 10.91 -9.10 10.59
CA PRO A 69 11.74 -8.91 9.38
C PRO A 69 10.95 -8.48 8.14
N PRO A 70 9.77 -9.06 7.83
CA PRO A 70 8.95 -8.61 6.70
C PRO A 70 8.47 -7.16 6.84
N ILE A 71 8.14 -6.70 8.05
CA ILE A 71 7.74 -5.32 8.30
C ILE A 71 8.88 -4.36 7.95
N TYR A 72 10.11 -4.67 8.37
CA TYR A 72 11.28 -3.84 8.04
C TYR A 72 11.60 -3.86 6.54
N ALA A 73 11.46 -5.01 5.89
CA ALA A 73 11.63 -5.12 4.43
C ALA A 73 10.59 -4.28 3.68
N GLY A 74 9.31 -4.37 4.06
CA GLY A 74 8.24 -3.57 3.48
C GLY A 74 8.46 -2.07 3.68
N LEU A 75 8.90 -1.65 4.87
CA LEU A 75 9.23 -0.26 5.15
C LEU A 75 10.43 0.22 4.29
N GLY A 76 11.44 -0.63 4.09
CA GLY A 76 12.57 -0.34 3.21
C GLY A 76 12.14 -0.14 1.75
N ILE A 77 11.29 -1.02 1.23
CA ILE A 77 10.72 -0.89 -0.13
C ILE A 77 9.92 0.41 -0.25
N PHE A 78 9.10 0.74 0.75
CA PHE A 78 8.30 1.97 0.78
C PHE A 78 9.18 3.23 0.74
N LEU A 79 10.25 3.27 1.53
CA LEU A 79 11.18 4.40 1.54
C LEU A 79 11.87 4.58 0.18
N VAL A 80 12.30 3.48 -0.45
CA VAL A 80 12.93 3.52 -1.77
C VAL A 80 11.95 3.98 -2.85
N GLY A 81 10.71 3.49 -2.82
CA GLY A 81 9.68 3.86 -3.80
C GLY A 81 9.08 5.25 -3.63
N THR A 82 9.38 5.94 -2.52
CA THR A 82 8.95 7.34 -2.30
C THR A 82 9.87 8.36 -3.00
N ILE A 83 11.09 7.95 -3.37
CA ILE A 83 12.06 8.77 -4.12
C ILE A 83 11.73 8.71 -5.61
#